data_AF-A0A8T3N5R8-F1
#
_entry.id   AF-A0A8T3N5R8-F1
#
_cell.length_a   1.000
_cell.length_b   1.000
_cell.length_c   1.000
_cell.angle_alpha   90.00
_cell.angle_beta   90.00
_cell.angle_gamma   90.00
#
_symmetry.space_group_name_H-M   'P 1'
#
loop_
_entity.id
_entity.type
_entity.pdbx_description
1 polymer ?
#
loop_
_entity_poly.entity_id
_entity_poly.type
_entity_poly.pdbx_seq_one_letter_code
_entity_poly.pdbx_strand_id
1 'polypeptide(L)' 'MKTKVTEHGVLIPKQMLEGVDEVEIRKESNAIMLLPVGHADPIRKLGKQPITDDVGDASINHDRYLYGQ' A
#
# COMPACT_ATOMS: atom_id res chain seq x y z
N MET A 1 14.55 -22.28 5.00
CA MET A 1 13.53 -23.30 4.64
C MET A 1 13.74 -23.73 3.19
N LYS A 2 13.18 -24.86 2.76
CA LYS A 2 13.10 -25.26 1.34
C LYS A 2 11.63 -25.40 0.97
N THR A 3 11.23 -24.82 -0.16
CA THR A 3 9.86 -24.90 -0.68
C THR A 3 9.91 -25.16 -2.19
N LYS A 4 8.82 -25.69 -2.74
CA LYS A 4 8.72 -25.95 -4.18
C LYS A 4 8.25 -24.70 -4.91
N VAL A 5 8.76 -24.53 -6.13
CA VAL A 5 8.20 -23.58 -7.08
C VAL A 5 6.98 -24.22 -7.71
N THR A 6 5.86 -23.51 -7.72
CA THR A 6 4.60 -23.92 -8.33
C THR A 6 4.30 -23.05 -9.56
N GLU A 7 3.20 -23.33 -10.26
CA GLU A 7 2.71 -22.48 -11.35
C GLU A 7 2.39 -21.04 -10.91
N HIS A 8 2.14 -20.83 -9.61
CA HIS A 8 1.94 -19.51 -9.00
C HIS A 8 3.22 -18.92 -8.39
N GLY A 9 4.37 -19.57 -8.59
CA GLY A 9 5.66 -19.16 -8.02
C GLY A 9 5.93 -19.78 -6.65
N VAL A 10 6.60 -19.02 -5.77
CA VAL A 10 7.04 -19.46 -4.44
C VAL A 10 6.21 -18.76 -3.36
N LEU A 11 5.64 -19.54 -2.44
CA LEU A 11 4.90 -19.00 -1.30
C LEU A 11 5.85 -18.73 -0.12
N ILE A 12 5.89 -17.47 0.31
CA ILE A 12 6.67 -17.02 1.47
C ILE A 12 5.72 -16.88 2.66
N PRO A 13 5.98 -17.54 3.80
CA PRO A 13 5.14 -17.41 4.99
C PRO A 13 5.05 -15.96 5.47
N LYS A 14 3.83 -15.49 5.80
CA LYS A 14 3.58 -14.11 6.25
C LYS A 14 4.40 -13.70 7.49
N GLN A 15 4.66 -14.65 8.39
CA GLN A 15 5.48 -14.45 9.59
C GLN A 15 6.91 -13.98 9.26
N MET A 16 7.43 -14.30 8.07
CA MET A 16 8.74 -13.83 7.62
C MET A 16 8.75 -12.38 7.12
N LEU A 17 7.58 -11.77 6.95
CA LEU A 17 7.37 -10.39 6.49
C LEU A 17 6.54 -9.59 7.51
N GLU A 18 6.62 -9.97 8.79
CA GLU A 18 5.88 -9.26 9.86
C GLU A 18 6.33 -7.80 9.97
N GLY A 19 5.37 -6.88 10.04
CA GLY A 19 5.63 -5.44 10.06
C GLY A 19 6.02 -4.83 8.71
N VAL A 20 6.01 -5.60 7.62
CA VAL A 20 6.31 -5.12 6.26
C VAL A 20 5.02 -5.07 5.45
N ASP A 21 4.62 -3.85 5.07
CA ASP A 21 3.43 -3.63 4.24
C ASP A 21 3.74 -3.82 2.74
N GLU A 22 4.92 -3.39 2.31
CA GLU A 22 5.33 -3.37 0.91
C GLU A 22 6.81 -3.75 0.77
N VAL A 23 7.12 -4.48 -0.30
CA VAL A 23 8.47 -4.93 -0.62
C VAL A 23 8.82 -4.60 -2.06
N GLU A 24 10.03 -4.11 -2.25
CA GLU A 24 10.67 -4.06 -3.56
C GLU A 24 11.27 -5.43 -3.87
N ILE A 25 10.96 -5.98 -5.04
CA ILE A 25 11.47 -7.28 -5.48
C ILE A 25 12.55 -7.04 -6.54
N ARG A 26 13.77 -7.49 -6.24
CA ARG A 26 14.92 -7.41 -7.16
C ARG A 26 15.39 -8.79 -7.56
N LYS A 27 15.67 -8.96 -8.85
CA LYS A 27 16.26 -10.18 -9.39
C LYS A 27 17.74 -9.92 -9.67
N GLU A 28 18.59 -10.55 -8.88
CA GLU A 28 20.03 -10.61 -9.07
C GLU A 28 20.41 -11.90 -9.81
N SER A 29 21.68 -12.04 -10.22
CA SER A 29 22.13 -13.16 -11.05
C SER A 29 21.85 -14.55 -10.44
N ASN A 30 21.85 -14.68 -9.11
CA ASN A 30 21.67 -15.94 -8.39
C ASN A 30 20.60 -15.90 -7.29
N ALA A 31 19.91 -14.76 -7.11
CA ALA A 31 18.98 -14.57 -6.00
C ALA A 31 17.81 -13.65 -6.38
N ILE A 32 16.69 -13.85 -5.69
CA ILE A 32 15.59 -12.87 -5.66
C ILE A 32 15.61 -12.26 -4.26
N MET A 33 15.77 -10.95 -4.19
CA MET A 33 15.77 -10.19 -2.94
C MET A 33 14.43 -9.50 -2.74
N LEU A 34 13.90 -9.57 -1.53
CA LEU A 34 12.76 -8.76 -1.08
C LEU A 34 13.27 -7.72 -0.08
N LEU A 35 13.09 -6.45 -0.41
CA LEU A 35 13.54 -5.31 0.40
C LEU A 35 12.32 -4.56 0.90
N PRO A 36 12.10 -4.38 2.21
CA PRO A 36 11.01 -3.56 2.73
C PRO A 36 11.08 -2.14 2.18
N VAL A 37 9.96 -1.61 1.70
CA VAL A 37 9.87 -0.20 1.30
C VAL A 37 9.59 0.62 2.56
N GLY A 38 10.58 1.40 3.01
CA GLY A 38 10.56 2.07 4.32
C GLY A 38 9.61 3.26 4.46
N HIS A 39 8.74 3.53 3.48
CA HIS A 39 7.87 4.70 3.51
C HIS A 39 6.42 4.26 3.43
N ALA A 40 5.69 4.47 4.53
CA ALA A 40 4.23 4.35 4.50
C ALA A 40 3.69 5.39 3.50
N ASP A 41 3.01 4.90 2.46
CA ASP A 41 2.40 5.74 1.43
C ASP A 41 1.60 6.88 2.10
N PRO A 42 1.95 8.16 1.83
CA PRO A 42 1.23 9.31 2.36
C PRO A 42 -0.28 9.26 2.09
N ILE A 43 -0.73 8.59 1.02
CA ILE A 43 -2.14 8.40 0.73
C ILE A 43 -2.86 7.63 1.84
N ARG A 44 -2.19 6.67 2.48
CA ARG A 44 -2.71 5.89 3.62
C ARG A 44 -2.80 6.72 4.90
N LYS A 45 -2.35 7.98 4.89
CA LYS A 45 -2.51 8.95 5.97
C LYS A 45 -3.64 9.95 5.72
N LEU A 46 -4.21 10.01 4.51
CA LEU A 46 -5.35 10.87 4.22
C LEU A 46 -6.54 10.49 5.09
N GLY A 47 -7.23 11.50 5.64
CA GLY A 47 -8.40 11.30 6.51
C GLY A 47 -8.11 10.79 7.92
N LYS A 48 -6.85 10.50 8.29
CA LYS A 48 -6.50 10.10 9.68
C LYS A 48 -6.61 11.24 10.69
N GLN A 49 -6.49 12.48 10.23
CA GLN A 49 -6.65 13.69 11.02
C GLN A 49 -7.58 14.65 10.27
N PRO A 50 -8.91 14.39 10.27
CA PRO A 50 -9.85 15.33 9.69
C PRO A 50 -9.86 16.61 10.52
N ILE A 51 -9.92 17.75 9.85
CA ILE A 51 -10.23 19.01 10.52
C ILE A 51 -11.73 19.07 10.78
N THR A 52 -12.13 19.56 11.95
CA THR A 52 -13.51 19.96 12.19
C THR A 52 -13.64 21.39 11.72
N ASP A 53 -14.46 21.60 10.69
CA ASP A 53 -14.73 22.91 10.10
C ASP A 53 -16.25 23.13 10.07
N ASP A 54 -16.70 24.36 10.21
CA ASP A 54 -18.11 24.74 10.14
C ASP A 54 -18.60 24.88 8.68
N VAL A 55 -17.67 24.85 7.73
CA VAL A 55 -17.93 24.86 6.29
C VAL A 55 -18.12 23.44 5.74
N GLY A 56 -19.37 23.02 5.58
CA GLY A 56 -19.70 21.70 5.00
C GLY A 56 -19.60 21.60 3.46
N ASP A 57 -19.55 22.73 2.76
CA ASP A 57 -19.84 22.82 1.31
C ASP A 57 -18.86 22.00 0.45
N ALA A 58 -17.56 22.05 0.75
CA ALA A 58 -16.52 21.47 -0.10
C ALA A 58 -16.60 19.94 -0.23
N SER A 59 -16.97 19.22 0.84
CA SER A 59 -17.14 17.77 0.81
C SER A 59 -18.56 17.34 0.47
N ILE A 60 -19.58 18.11 0.87
CA ILE A 60 -20.99 17.76 0.64
C ILE A 60 -21.36 17.91 -0.84
N ASN A 61 -20.85 18.95 -1.52
CA ASN A 61 -21.14 19.22 -2.93
C ASN A 61 -19.98 18.82 -3.85
N HIS A 62 -19.06 17.97 -3.39
CA HIS A 62 -17.88 17.55 -4.16
C HIS A 62 -18.22 17.06 -5.57
N ASP A 63 -19.26 16.23 -5.69
CA ASP A 63 -19.72 15.70 -6.98
C ASP A 63 -20.31 16.80 -7.88
N ARG A 64 -20.99 17.80 -7.30
CA ARG A 64 -21.47 18.97 -8.06
C ARG A 64 -20.30 19.79 -8.62
N TYR A 65 -19.20 19.94 -7.89
CA TYR A 65 -18.02 20.65 -8.39
C TYR A 65 -17.26 19.88 -9.47
N LEU A 66 -17.18 18.55 -9.36
CA LEU A 66 -16.49 17.71 -10.34
C LEU A 66 -17.30 17.47 -11.60
N TYR A 67 -18.62 17.34 -11.48
CA TYR A 67 -19.50 16.91 -12.56
C TYR A 67 -20.52 17.96 -13.01
N GLY A 68 -20.57 19.12 -12.35
CA GLY A 68 -21.38 20.27 -12.76
C GLY A 68 -22.89 20.06 -12.71
N GLN A 69 -23.39 19.23 -11.78
CA GLN A 69 -24.83 18.91 -11.64
C GLN A 69 -25.59 19.80 -10.65
#